data_AF-A0A2V8JML6-F1
#
_entry.id   AF-A0A2V8JML6-F1
#
_cell.length_a   1.000
_cell.length_b   1.000
_cell.length_c   1.000
_cell.angle_alpha   90.00
_cell.angle_beta   90.00
_cell.angle_gamma   90.00
#
_symmetry.space_group_name_H-M   'P 1'
#
loop_
_entity.id
_entity.type
_entity.pdbx_description
1 polymer ?
#
loop_
_entity_poly.entity_id
_entity_poly.type
_entity_poly.pdbx_seq_one_letter_code
_entity_poly.pdbx_strand_id
1 'polypeptide(L)'
;MVRPGEKTREERQARYDAMDTYVRTSLLPYDFALTAEQETELFKAVRAALEETSDEELFSSIIWFKVDEVVDGKIRPWRDAIQLNEQLNRLKELRGSAADYVSAFLNGQATPAAVDQLKQHFGIQDTKALESELRKRIEEWLSGVEDSELLQYDVVTVKDLVFSQLRSWC
;
A
#
# COMPACT_ATOMS: atom_id res chain seq x y z
N MET A 1 -0.89 38.99 -36.26
CA MET A 1 -1.08 38.24 -37.52
C MET A 1 -0.57 36.83 -37.27
N VAL A 2 -1.48 35.85 -37.23
CA VAL A 2 -1.17 34.42 -37.04
C VAL A 2 -0.72 33.86 -38.39
N ARG A 3 0.37 33.08 -38.43
CA ARG A 3 0.87 32.50 -39.70
C ARG A 3 -0.10 31.42 -40.22
N PRO A 4 -0.19 31.19 -41.54
CA PRO A 4 -0.97 30.09 -42.08
C PRO A 4 -0.42 28.77 -41.51
N GLY A 5 -1.23 28.04 -40.73
CA GLY A 5 -0.84 26.81 -40.04
C GLY A 5 -0.59 26.93 -38.53
N GLU A 6 -0.54 28.15 -37.97
CA GLU A 6 -0.50 28.32 -36.51
C GLU A 6 -1.92 28.29 -35.93
N LYS A 7 -2.24 27.26 -35.14
CA LYS A 7 -3.49 27.21 -34.37
C LYS A 7 -3.59 28.41 -33.43
N THR A 8 -4.76 29.03 -33.42
CA THR A 8 -5.10 30.10 -32.49
C THR A 8 -4.96 29.62 -31.05
N ARG A 9 -4.79 30.55 -30.10
CA ARG A 9 -4.68 30.22 -28.67
C ARG A 9 -5.90 29.44 -28.17
N GLU A 10 -7.08 29.75 -28.71
CA GLU A 10 -8.34 29.10 -28.37
C GLU A 10 -8.39 27.64 -28.86
N GLU A 11 -7.94 27.36 -30.08
CA GLU A 11 -7.84 25.99 -30.61
C GLU A 11 -6.85 25.12 -29.84
N ARG A 12 -5.74 25.71 -29.38
CA ARG A 12 -4.78 25.02 -28.49
C ARG A 12 -5.37 24.73 -27.11
N GLN A 13 -6.16 25.65 -26.56
CA GLN A 13 -6.83 25.41 -25.27
C GLN A 13 -7.87 24.29 -25.39
N ALA A 14 -8.71 24.31 -26.43
CA ALA A 14 -9.68 23.25 -26.68
C ALA A 14 -9.03 21.87 -26.87
N ARG A 15 -7.82 21.83 -27.48
CA ARG A 15 -6.99 20.61 -27.59
C ARG A 15 -6.63 20.04 -26.23
N TYR A 16 -6.15 20.89 -25.32
CA TYR A 16 -5.81 20.46 -23.97
C TYR A 16 -7.04 20.02 -23.20
N ASP A 17 -8.15 20.74 -23.29
CA ASP A 17 -9.37 20.41 -22.57
C ASP A 17 -9.96 19.06 -23.03
N ALA A 18 -9.91 18.76 -24.33
CA ALA A 18 -10.36 17.48 -24.88
C ALA A 18 -9.48 16.31 -24.38
N MET A 19 -8.15 16.49 -24.38
CA MET A 19 -7.23 15.44 -23.95
C MET A 19 -7.25 15.25 -22.43
N ASP A 20 -7.34 16.34 -21.67
CA ASP A 20 -7.53 16.29 -20.22
C ASP A 20 -8.83 15.56 -19.87
N THR A 21 -9.90 15.78 -20.64
CA THR A 21 -11.16 15.05 -20.47
C THR A 21 -10.97 13.55 -20.72
N TYR A 22 -10.31 13.17 -21.82
CA TYR A 22 -10.02 11.76 -22.11
C TYR A 22 -9.21 11.09 -21.00
N VAL A 23 -8.15 11.75 -20.51
CA VAL A 23 -7.33 11.24 -19.41
C VAL A 23 -8.21 10.99 -18.18
N ARG A 24 -9.06 11.97 -17.80
CA ARG A 24 -9.98 11.83 -16.65
C ARG A 24 -10.97 10.69 -16.78
N THR A 25 -11.53 10.49 -17.96
CA THR A 25 -12.61 9.52 -18.16
C THR A 25 -12.12 8.11 -18.42
N SER A 26 -10.91 7.98 -19.00
CA SER A 26 -10.50 6.72 -19.62
C SER A 26 -9.15 6.20 -19.13
N LEU A 27 -8.26 7.05 -18.63
CA LEU A 27 -6.89 6.67 -18.28
C LEU A 27 -6.56 6.77 -16.79
N LEU A 28 -7.38 7.46 -16.01
CA LEU A 28 -7.20 7.49 -14.56
C LEU A 28 -7.38 6.08 -13.96
N PRO A 29 -6.62 5.75 -12.90
CA PRO A 29 -6.71 4.46 -12.26
C PRO A 29 -8.07 4.31 -11.57
N TYR A 30 -8.68 3.13 -11.73
CA TYR A 30 -9.90 2.75 -10.99
C TYR A 30 -9.57 2.07 -9.65
N ASP A 31 -8.35 1.56 -9.52
CA ASP A 31 -7.87 0.78 -8.39
C ASP A 31 -7.38 1.62 -7.21
N PHE A 32 -7.06 2.90 -7.43
CA PHE A 32 -6.68 3.83 -6.37
C PHE A 32 -6.97 5.29 -6.79
N ALA A 33 -7.11 6.18 -5.80
CA ALA A 33 -7.31 7.60 -6.03
C ALA A 33 -5.98 8.36 -6.08
N LEU A 34 -5.84 9.27 -7.04
CA LEU A 34 -4.73 10.21 -7.09
C LEU A 34 -4.97 11.38 -6.12
N THR A 35 -3.89 11.95 -5.58
CA THR A 35 -3.98 13.23 -4.87
C THR A 35 -4.12 14.39 -5.86
N ALA A 36 -4.63 15.53 -5.39
CA ALA A 36 -4.75 16.73 -6.23
C ALA A 36 -3.39 17.20 -6.82
N GLU A 37 -2.29 16.96 -6.09
CA GLU A 37 -0.94 17.25 -6.54
C GLU A 37 -0.52 16.30 -7.67
N GLN A 38 -0.76 14.99 -7.52
CA GLN A 38 -0.47 13.98 -8.56
C GLN A 38 -1.30 14.22 -9.82
N GLU A 39 -2.59 14.55 -9.69
CA GLU A 39 -3.42 14.93 -10.83
C GLU A 39 -2.85 16.15 -11.55
N THR A 40 -2.46 17.19 -10.80
CA THR A 40 -1.87 18.40 -11.37
C THR A 40 -0.58 18.10 -12.12
N GLU A 41 0.29 17.26 -11.55
CA GLU A 41 1.53 16.81 -12.20
C GLU A 41 1.27 15.99 -13.47
N LEU A 42 0.26 15.10 -13.44
CA LEU A 42 -0.15 14.28 -14.56
C LEU A 42 -0.62 15.15 -15.74
N PHE A 43 -1.58 16.06 -15.51
CA PHE A 43 -2.08 16.94 -16.56
C PHE A 43 -1.00 17.88 -17.09
N LYS A 44 -0.09 18.35 -16.24
CA LYS A 44 1.07 19.13 -16.69
C LYS A 44 1.97 18.33 -17.64
N ALA A 45 2.23 17.06 -17.34
CA ALA A 45 3.03 16.19 -18.19
C ALA A 45 2.34 15.89 -19.54
N VAL A 46 1.03 15.63 -19.52
CA VAL A 46 0.22 15.42 -20.74
C VAL A 46 0.25 16.66 -21.63
N ARG A 47 0.03 17.85 -21.06
CA ARG A 47 0.07 19.11 -21.83
C ARG A 47 1.45 19.38 -22.42
N ALA A 48 2.53 19.15 -21.68
CA ALA A 48 3.89 19.27 -22.19
C ALA A 48 4.16 18.31 -23.37
N ALA A 49 3.70 17.06 -23.29
CA ALA A 49 3.85 16.09 -24.38
C ALA A 49 3.09 16.50 -25.65
N LEU A 50 1.94 17.18 -25.50
CA LEU A 50 1.16 17.73 -26.60
C LEU A 50 1.81 18.95 -27.24
N GLU A 51 2.48 19.81 -26.46
CA GLU A 51 3.22 21.00 -26.94
C GLU A 51 4.38 20.65 -27.88
N GLU A 52 5.03 19.51 -27.65
CA GLU A 52 6.13 19.01 -28.48
C GLU A 52 5.66 18.45 -29.84
N THR A 53 4.35 18.30 -30.06
CA THR A 53 3.82 17.67 -31.27
C THR A 53 3.31 18.72 -32.25
N SER A 54 4.02 18.89 -33.38
CA SER A 54 3.63 19.79 -34.48
C SER A 54 2.37 19.27 -35.18
N ASP A 55 1.30 20.05 -35.09
CA ASP A 55 -0.09 19.73 -35.43
C ASP A 55 -0.35 19.24 -36.86
N GLU A 56 -1.13 18.16 -36.98
CA GLU A 56 -2.26 18.09 -37.94
C GLU A 56 -3.40 17.20 -37.39
N GLU A 57 -3.10 16.09 -36.72
CA GLU A 57 -4.14 15.18 -36.22
C GLU A 57 -4.03 14.89 -34.71
N LEU A 58 -4.79 15.67 -33.93
CA LEU A 58 -5.07 15.46 -32.50
C LEU A 58 -5.59 14.05 -32.17
N PHE A 59 -6.21 13.43 -33.17
CA PHE A 59 -6.79 12.09 -33.12
C PHE A 59 -5.95 11.04 -33.85
N SER A 60 -4.71 11.37 -34.21
CA SER A 60 -3.78 10.36 -34.71
C SER A 60 -3.49 9.36 -33.59
N SER A 61 -3.47 8.08 -33.93
CA SER A 61 -3.15 7.01 -32.98
C SER A 61 -1.79 7.24 -32.28
N ILE A 62 -0.88 7.98 -32.91
CA ILE A 62 0.43 8.34 -32.37
C ILE A 62 0.29 9.27 -31.16
N ILE A 63 -0.58 10.29 -31.22
CA ILE A 63 -0.78 11.21 -30.10
C ILE A 63 -1.47 10.49 -28.93
N TRP A 64 -2.46 9.65 -29.22
CA TRP A 64 -3.15 8.87 -28.19
C TRP A 64 -2.19 7.91 -27.50
N PHE A 65 -1.36 7.19 -28.27
CA PHE A 65 -0.32 6.34 -27.72
C PHE A 65 0.70 7.12 -26.86
N LYS A 66 1.18 8.29 -27.33
CA LYS A 66 2.11 9.12 -26.54
C LYS A 66 1.48 9.59 -25.22
N VAL A 67 0.20 9.95 -25.23
CA VAL A 67 -0.52 10.36 -24.01
C VAL A 67 -0.68 9.18 -23.06
N ASP A 68 -1.08 8.01 -23.57
CA ASP A 68 -1.20 6.78 -22.78
C ASP A 68 0.15 6.42 -22.13
N GLU A 69 1.27 6.49 -22.86
CA GLU A 69 2.61 6.23 -22.31
C GLU A 69 3.01 7.22 -21.20
N VAL A 70 2.73 8.51 -21.40
CA VAL A 70 3.04 9.54 -20.39
C VAL A 70 2.20 9.31 -19.14
N VAL A 71 0.93 8.96 -19.30
CA VAL A 71 0.01 8.70 -18.20
C VAL A 71 0.43 7.43 -17.44
N ASP A 72 0.69 6.32 -18.13
CA ASP A 72 1.16 5.08 -17.50
C ASP A 72 2.51 5.29 -16.77
N GLY A 73 3.45 6.01 -17.40
CA GLY A 73 4.74 6.34 -16.81
C GLY A 73 4.65 7.16 -15.52
N LYS A 74 3.56 7.92 -15.34
CA LYS A 74 3.27 8.65 -14.09
C LYS A 74 2.50 7.82 -13.08
N ILE A 75 1.47 7.10 -13.51
CA ILE A 75 0.59 6.30 -12.64
C ILE A 75 1.34 5.13 -12.01
N ARG A 76 2.16 4.41 -12.79
CA ARG A 76 2.84 3.20 -12.33
C ARG A 76 3.67 3.37 -11.06
N PRO A 77 4.60 4.34 -10.94
CA PRO A 77 5.36 4.52 -9.70
C PRO A 77 4.48 4.91 -8.50
N TRP A 78 3.38 5.65 -8.73
CA TRP A 78 2.43 5.96 -7.66
C TRP A 78 1.65 4.74 -7.19
N ARG A 79 1.22 3.89 -8.13
CA ARG A 79 0.59 2.61 -7.82
C ARG A 79 1.51 1.73 -6.99
N ASP A 80 2.75 1.57 -7.44
CA ASP A 80 3.75 0.73 -6.76
C ASP A 80 4.02 1.24 -5.34
N ALA A 81 4.11 2.56 -5.15
CA ALA A 81 4.31 3.17 -3.84
C ALA A 81 3.10 2.98 -2.91
N ILE A 82 1.87 3.08 -3.43
CA ILE A 82 0.65 2.85 -2.65
C ILE A 82 0.58 1.39 -2.21
N GLN A 83 0.80 0.45 -3.13
CA GLN A 83 0.80 -0.99 -2.80
C GLN A 83 1.86 -1.33 -1.75
N LEU A 84 3.06 -0.75 -1.86
CA LEU A 84 4.10 -0.92 -0.85
C LEU A 84 3.67 -0.37 0.52
N ASN A 85 3.08 0.82 0.56
CA ASN A 85 2.59 1.41 1.80
C ASN A 85 1.47 0.59 2.45
N GLU A 86 0.54 0.07 1.65
CA GLU A 86 -0.51 -0.84 2.12
C GLU A 86 0.08 -2.12 2.73
N GLN A 87 1.07 -2.72 2.08
CA GLN A 87 1.77 -3.89 2.62
C GLN A 87 2.48 -3.58 3.94
N LEU A 88 3.20 -2.45 4.03
CA LEU A 88 3.87 -2.03 5.26
C LEU A 88 2.87 -1.74 6.40
N ASN A 89 1.74 -1.10 6.09
CA ASN A 89 0.68 -0.87 7.07
C ASN A 89 0.09 -2.19 7.56
N ARG A 90 -0.19 -3.13 6.65
CA ARG A 90 -0.69 -4.45 7.02
C ARG A 90 0.31 -5.22 7.89
N LEU A 91 1.60 -5.19 7.58
CA LEU A 91 2.64 -5.78 8.42
C LEU A 91 2.68 -5.18 9.82
N LYS A 92 2.55 -3.86 9.90
CA LYS A 92 2.50 -3.15 11.19
C LYS A 92 1.28 -3.54 12.01
N GLU A 93 0.10 -3.67 11.37
CA GLU A 93 -1.12 -4.13 12.01
C GLU A 93 -1.00 -5.57 12.50
N LEU A 94 -0.49 -6.49 11.67
CA LEU A 94 -0.26 -7.89 12.05
C LEU A 94 0.67 -7.98 13.27
N ARG A 95 1.83 -7.32 13.21
CA ARG A 95 2.81 -7.30 14.32
C ARG A 95 2.23 -6.66 15.58
N GLY A 96 1.48 -5.57 15.45
CA GLY A 96 0.81 -4.92 16.59
C GLY A 96 -0.25 -5.82 17.23
N SER A 97 -1.11 -6.45 16.43
CA SER A 97 -2.18 -7.33 16.92
C SER A 97 -1.67 -8.60 17.62
N ALA A 98 -0.49 -9.08 17.23
CA ALA A 98 0.07 -10.29 17.77
C ALA A 98 0.37 -10.23 19.27
N ALA A 99 0.85 -9.07 19.77
CA ALA A 99 1.08 -8.87 21.18
C ALA A 99 -0.22 -8.93 22.01
N ASP A 100 -1.34 -8.47 21.45
CA ASP A 100 -2.64 -8.51 22.11
C ASP A 100 -3.19 -9.94 22.23
N TYR A 101 -2.79 -10.84 21.33
CA TYR A 101 -3.15 -12.25 21.42
C TYR A 101 -2.47 -12.98 22.59
N VAL A 102 -1.39 -12.45 23.17
CA VAL A 102 -0.80 -13.03 24.40
C VAL A 102 -1.79 -13.01 25.56
N SER A 103 -2.49 -11.89 25.76
CA SER A 103 -3.53 -11.78 26.80
C SER A 103 -4.69 -12.73 26.51
N ALA A 104 -5.10 -12.84 25.24
CA ALA A 104 -6.16 -13.76 24.84
C ALA A 104 -5.78 -15.22 25.10
N PHE A 105 -4.50 -15.58 24.87
CA PHE A 105 -3.98 -16.90 25.16
C PHE A 105 -4.05 -17.21 26.66
N LEU A 106 -3.46 -16.36 27.51
CA LEU A 106 -3.38 -16.59 28.95
C LEU A 106 -4.76 -16.62 29.63
N ASN A 107 -5.72 -15.81 29.17
CA ASN A 107 -7.02 -15.68 29.82
C ASN A 107 -8.09 -16.66 29.32
N GLY A 108 -7.93 -17.26 28.13
CA GLY A 108 -9.02 -18.03 27.51
C GLY A 108 -8.62 -19.31 26.78
N GLN A 109 -7.34 -19.53 26.50
CA GLN A 109 -6.89 -20.68 25.69
C GLN A 109 -5.81 -21.53 26.36
N ALA A 110 -4.98 -20.94 27.21
CA ALA A 110 -4.01 -21.68 28.00
C ALA A 110 -4.72 -22.49 29.08
N THR A 111 -4.35 -23.76 29.22
CA THR A 111 -4.74 -24.53 30.41
C THR A 111 -3.94 -24.04 31.62
N PRO A 112 -4.42 -24.21 32.86
CA PRO A 112 -3.65 -23.83 34.05
C PRO A 112 -2.24 -24.45 34.07
N ALA A 113 -2.11 -25.71 33.66
CA ALA A 113 -0.82 -26.39 33.55
C ALA A 113 0.12 -25.71 32.53
N ALA A 114 -0.39 -25.27 31.38
CA ALA A 114 0.39 -24.55 30.37
C ALA A 114 0.88 -23.19 30.91
N VAL A 115 0.03 -22.48 31.67
CA VAL A 115 0.43 -21.23 32.33
C VAL A 115 1.54 -21.48 33.35
N ASP A 116 1.43 -22.54 34.15
CA ASP A 116 2.47 -22.89 35.14
C ASP A 116 3.79 -23.28 34.48
N GLN A 117 3.75 -23.99 33.34
CA GLN A 117 4.94 -24.29 32.54
C GLN A 117 5.62 -23.02 32.04
N LEU A 118 4.86 -22.05 31.51
CA LEU A 118 5.39 -20.76 31.09
C LEU A 118 6.01 -19.99 32.27
N LYS A 119 5.35 -19.99 33.43
CA LYS A 119 5.90 -19.38 34.66
C LYS A 119 7.24 -20.00 35.04
N GLN A 120 7.37 -21.32 34.94
CA GLN A 120 8.61 -22.03 35.22
C GLN A 120 9.69 -21.74 34.17
N HIS A 121 9.33 -21.79 32.88
CA HIS A 121 10.24 -21.56 31.76
C HIS A 121 10.88 -20.17 31.83
N PHE A 122 10.07 -19.14 32.10
CA PHE A 122 10.54 -17.75 32.19
C PHE A 122 10.97 -17.34 33.61
N GLY A 123 10.77 -18.20 34.61
CA GLY A 123 11.10 -17.91 36.01
C GLY A 123 10.26 -16.79 36.64
N ILE A 124 9.04 -16.54 36.13
CA ILE A 124 8.17 -15.44 36.56
C ILE A 124 6.87 -16.00 37.16
N GLN A 125 6.62 -15.73 38.44
CA GLN A 125 5.44 -16.26 39.15
C GLN A 125 4.20 -15.35 39.04
N ASP A 126 4.40 -14.04 38.91
CA ASP A 126 3.32 -13.07 38.72
C ASP A 126 2.80 -13.14 37.27
N THR A 127 1.49 -13.36 37.11
CA THR A 127 0.85 -13.50 35.80
C THR A 127 0.93 -12.22 34.97
N LYS A 128 0.89 -11.03 35.60
CA LYS A 128 1.01 -9.76 34.86
C LYS A 128 2.42 -9.52 34.35
N ALA A 129 3.42 -9.78 35.18
CA ALA A 129 4.82 -9.76 34.77
C ALA A 129 5.10 -10.79 33.67
N LEU A 130 4.53 -12.01 33.77
CA LEU A 130 4.67 -13.04 32.75
C LEU A 130 4.06 -12.58 31.42
N GLU A 131 2.86 -12.01 31.44
CA GLU A 131 2.21 -11.49 30.24
C GLU A 131 3.08 -10.43 29.54
N SER A 132 3.68 -9.54 30.32
CA SER A 132 4.54 -8.47 29.79
C SER A 132 5.80 -9.04 29.13
N GLU A 133 6.43 -10.05 29.76
CA GLU A 133 7.58 -10.74 29.18
C GLU A 133 7.20 -11.51 27.92
N LEU A 134 6.08 -12.24 27.93
CA LEU A 134 5.60 -12.99 26.77
C LEU A 134 5.27 -12.08 25.59
N ARG A 135 4.64 -10.92 25.83
CA ARG A 135 4.40 -9.88 24.81
C ARG A 135 5.73 -9.46 24.16
N LYS A 136 6.72 -9.11 24.98
CA LYS A 136 8.06 -8.74 24.49
C LYS A 136 8.72 -9.85 23.67
N ARG A 137 8.63 -11.11 24.12
CA ARG A 137 9.21 -12.26 23.41
C ARG A 137 8.52 -12.55 22.08
N ILE A 138 7.20 -12.38 22.01
CA ILE A 138 6.46 -12.51 20.77
C ILE A 138 6.81 -11.39 19.79
N GLU A 139 6.95 -10.15 20.26
CA GLU A 139 7.42 -9.03 19.43
C GLU A 139 8.84 -9.26 18.89
N GLU A 140 9.76 -9.69 19.75
CA GLU A 140 11.13 -10.07 19.35
C GLU A 140 11.12 -11.19 18.31
N TRP A 141 10.33 -12.24 18.55
CA TRP A 141 10.21 -13.37 17.61
C TRP A 141 9.62 -12.94 16.26
N LEU A 142 8.53 -12.17 16.24
CA LEU A 142 7.89 -11.67 15.01
C LEU A 142 8.75 -10.68 14.23
N SER A 143 9.70 -10.00 14.89
CA SER A 143 10.68 -9.18 14.19
C SER A 143 11.66 -10.00 13.34
N GLY A 144 11.84 -11.28 13.67
CA GLY A 144 12.67 -12.22 12.93
C GLY A 144 11.93 -13.04 11.87
N VAL A 145 10.59 -12.98 11.82
CA VAL A 145 9.80 -13.65 10.78
C VAL A 145 9.82 -12.80 9.50
N GLU A 146 10.03 -13.46 8.36
CA GLU A 146 10.08 -12.78 7.06
C GLU A 146 8.74 -12.09 6.75
N ASP A 147 8.82 -10.88 6.19
CA ASP A 147 7.62 -10.10 5.80
C ASP A 147 6.73 -10.87 4.80
N SER A 148 7.36 -11.61 3.87
CA SER A 148 6.69 -12.45 2.88
C SER A 148 5.88 -13.59 3.51
N GLU A 149 6.35 -14.14 4.64
CA GLU A 149 5.67 -15.16 5.41
C GLU A 149 4.50 -14.53 6.19
N LEU A 150 4.75 -13.41 6.88
CA LEU A 150 3.70 -12.72 7.64
C LEU A 150 2.54 -12.24 6.76
N LEU A 151 2.81 -11.77 5.55
CA LEU A 151 1.78 -11.30 4.61
C LEU A 151 0.83 -12.41 4.12
N GLN A 152 1.20 -13.69 4.30
CA GLN A 152 0.31 -14.83 4.02
C GLN A 152 -0.80 -14.96 5.08
N TYR A 153 -0.56 -14.44 6.28
CA TYR A 153 -1.54 -14.44 7.35
C TYR A 153 -2.46 -13.22 7.25
N ASP A 154 -3.72 -13.42 7.60
CA ASP A 154 -4.64 -12.35 7.96
C ASP A 154 -4.60 -12.09 9.48
N VAL A 155 -5.27 -11.03 9.93
CA VAL A 155 -5.30 -10.63 11.34
C VAL A 155 -5.88 -11.73 12.24
N VAL A 156 -6.67 -12.66 11.70
CA VAL A 156 -7.30 -13.75 12.48
C VAL A 156 -6.37 -14.95 12.59
N THR A 157 -5.64 -15.28 11.52
CA THR A 157 -4.72 -16.42 11.44
C THR A 157 -3.37 -16.14 12.10
N VAL A 158 -2.96 -14.86 12.22
CA VAL A 158 -1.80 -14.50 13.05
C VAL A 158 -2.01 -14.88 14.52
N LYS A 159 -3.26 -14.98 14.99
CA LYS A 159 -3.59 -15.51 16.32
C LYS A 159 -3.13 -16.95 16.48
N ASP A 160 -3.40 -17.79 15.48
CA ASP A 160 -3.06 -19.21 15.53
C ASP A 160 -1.54 -19.41 15.49
N LEU A 161 -0.85 -18.55 14.73
CA LEU A 161 0.61 -18.48 14.70
C LEU A 161 1.18 -18.13 16.10
N VAL A 162 0.67 -17.06 16.74
CA VAL A 162 1.07 -16.67 18.11
C VAL A 162 0.76 -17.78 19.12
N PHE A 163 -0.42 -18.39 19.05
CA PHE A 163 -0.80 -19.46 19.97
C PHE A 163 0.06 -20.70 19.80
N SER A 164 0.41 -21.06 18.57
CA SER A 164 1.36 -22.14 18.29
C SER A 164 2.72 -21.84 18.92
N GLN A 165 3.20 -20.60 18.76
CA GLN A 165 4.48 -20.18 19.33
C GLN A 165 4.45 -20.21 20.88
N LEU A 166 3.40 -19.68 21.51
CA LEU A 166 3.26 -19.72 22.98
C LEU A 166 3.20 -21.16 23.51
N ARG A 167 2.48 -22.06 22.83
CA ARG A 167 2.45 -23.49 23.20
C ARG A 167 3.80 -24.18 23.05
N SER A 168 4.68 -23.70 22.15
CA SER A 168 6.03 -24.25 22.00
C SER A 168 6.96 -23.92 23.19
N TRP A 169 6.57 -22.95 24.02
CA TRP A 169 7.31 -22.55 25.23
C TRP A 169 6.75 -23.16 26.51
N CYS A 170 5.60 -23.84 26.43
CA CYS A 170 5.02 -24.64 27.52
C CYS A 170 5.72 -26.01 27.60
#